data_AF-A0A183A622-F1
#
_entry.id   AF-A0A183A622-F1
#
_cell.length_a   1.000
_cell.length_b   1.000
_cell.length_c   1.000
_cell.angle_alpha   90.00
_cell.angle_beta   90.00
_cell.angle_gamma   90.00
#
_symmetry.space_group_name_H-M   'P 1'
#
loop_
_entity.id
_entity.type
_entity.pdbx_description
1 polymer ?
#
loop_
_entity_poly.entity_id
_entity_poly.type
_entity_poly.pdbx_seq_one_letter_code
_entity_poly.pdbx_strand_id
1 'polypeptide(L)'
;MGVFREVQGYDRSIPGYQRYRIIGDVGRGEHTLQIMDVQLEDAGEYECQVTPVPANNHPLLRRKTELIVLIKPSVPSILYPDVPPPDKQLIISKPDPILRITVLCVAVGGSPPPNFSWILNNQEIPQLKTTPSPRRTAHIQNPWIKLDPVIETQSETGQSRLTLLKSGLKDGDQLMCSVTNAATQLHHDPHQRNLTTHVTIRVHTPPGPPRIISPETDHVYLEGEELKAICVASPPGNPLGGLFWRWLLHPIQVDDPSIGQVSGIGGRGGARLSDYSSVEAYLHTLDAAGSPSGMVGEKTATTTGTYHTLAPISEDVQPLHYTLNKDKDQLVNTLVIPRITRRYHAANQTTTAATAAAGGGGGGGYVSLSLWHTHTLNSETCICVGYVLNVAEEMS
;
A
#
# COMPACT_ATOMS: atom_id res chain seq x y z
N MET A 1 -47.01 18.48 -11.95
CA MET A 1 -48.43 18.06 -11.99
C MET A 1 -48.89 18.04 -13.43
N GLY A 2 -48.98 16.86 -14.04
CA GLY A 2 -49.56 16.71 -15.37
C GLY A 2 -51.05 16.40 -15.24
N VAL A 3 -51.91 17.33 -15.66
CA VAL A 3 -53.34 17.07 -15.83
C VAL A 3 -53.56 16.79 -17.31
N PHE A 4 -53.77 15.53 -17.68
CA PHE A 4 -53.99 15.15 -19.06
C PHE A 4 -55.48 15.23 -19.37
N ARG A 5 -55.87 16.20 -20.21
CA ARG A 5 -57.25 16.36 -20.69
C ARG A 5 -57.45 15.57 -21.97
N GLU A 6 -58.65 15.01 -22.08
CA GLU A 6 -59.18 14.34 -23.28
C GLU A 6 -58.95 15.20 -24.53
N VAL A 7 -58.15 14.70 -25.47
CA VAL A 7 -57.99 15.31 -26.80
C VAL A 7 -59.10 14.74 -27.67
N GLN A 8 -60.06 15.58 -28.05
CA GLN A 8 -61.10 15.23 -29.02
C GLN A 8 -60.44 15.08 -30.40
N GLY A 9 -59.97 13.88 -30.70
CA GLY A 9 -59.27 13.55 -31.94
C GLY A 9 -58.54 12.23 -31.79
N TYR A 10 -58.46 11.46 -32.88
CA TYR A 10 -57.88 10.11 -32.96
C TYR A 10 -56.39 10.02 -32.54
N ASP A 11 -55.77 11.14 -32.16
CA ASP A 11 -54.38 11.24 -31.75
C ASP A 11 -54.22 10.94 -30.25
N ARG A 12 -53.67 9.75 -29.98
CA ARG A 12 -53.38 9.23 -28.64
C ARG A 12 -52.01 9.63 -28.11
N SER A 13 -51.28 10.46 -28.87
CA SER A 13 -50.07 11.10 -28.39
C SER A 13 -50.42 12.27 -27.49
N ILE A 14 -49.60 12.50 -26.46
CA ILE A 14 -49.78 13.63 -25.56
C ILE A 14 -48.92 14.79 -26.09
N PRO A 15 -49.50 15.92 -26.54
CA PRO A 15 -48.74 17.04 -27.07
C PRO A 15 -47.69 17.54 -26.06
N GLY A 16 -46.45 17.72 -26.51
CA GLY A 16 -45.33 18.13 -25.66
C GLY A 16 -44.67 16.99 -24.87
N TYR A 17 -45.23 15.78 -24.88
CA TYR A 17 -44.71 14.62 -24.13
C TYR A 17 -44.52 13.40 -25.07
N GLN A 18 -43.42 13.38 -25.80
CA GLN A 18 -43.16 12.38 -26.86
C GLN A 18 -43.12 10.92 -26.35
N ARG A 19 -42.73 10.71 -25.08
CA ARG A 19 -42.67 9.38 -24.44
C ARG A 19 -44.02 8.89 -23.91
N TYR A 20 -45.04 9.75 -23.87
CA TYR A 20 -46.31 9.50 -23.20
C TYR A 20 -47.39 9.22 -24.24
N ARG A 21 -48.18 8.15 -24.02
CA ARG A 21 -49.26 7.74 -24.90
C ARG A 21 -50.44 7.20 -24.10
N ILE A 22 -51.65 7.37 -24.63
CA ILE A 22 -52.84 6.70 -24.10
C ILE A 22 -53.17 5.48 -24.98
N ILE A 23 -53.07 4.27 -24.44
CA ILE A 23 -53.40 3.02 -25.13
C ILE A 23 -54.70 2.42 -24.56
N GLY A 24 -55.25 1.39 -25.19
CA GLY A 24 -56.51 0.73 -24.77
C GLY A 24 -57.64 0.80 -25.81
N ASP A 25 -58.70 0.02 -25.61
CA ASP A 25 -59.89 0.03 -26.47
C ASP A 25 -60.91 1.11 -26.02
N VAL A 26 -61.07 2.16 -26.84
CA VAL A 26 -62.04 3.24 -26.58
C VAL A 26 -63.48 2.73 -26.62
N GLY A 27 -63.78 1.71 -27.45
CA GLY A 27 -65.10 1.09 -27.52
C GLY A 27 -65.49 0.37 -26.22
N ARG A 28 -64.50 0.06 -25.37
CA ARG A 28 -64.66 -0.54 -24.04
C ARG A 28 -64.42 0.45 -22.89
N GLY A 29 -64.11 1.71 -23.21
CA GLY A 29 -63.76 2.73 -22.23
C GLY A 29 -62.39 2.52 -21.56
N GLU A 30 -61.47 1.82 -22.22
CA GLU A 30 -60.12 1.58 -21.71
C GLU A 30 -59.16 2.71 -22.08
N HIS A 31 -58.63 3.38 -21.07
CA HIS A 31 -57.64 4.45 -21.21
C HIS A 31 -56.45 4.18 -20.29
N THR A 32 -55.38 3.61 -20.84
CA THR A 32 -54.16 3.27 -20.13
C THR A 32 -53.06 4.25 -20.48
N LEU A 33 -52.52 4.96 -19.49
CA LEU A 33 -51.33 5.77 -19.67
C LEU A 33 -50.10 4.85 -19.79
N GLN A 34 -49.38 4.98 -20.90
CA GLN A 34 -48.09 4.36 -21.13
C GLN A 34 -47.00 5.43 -21.22
N ILE A 35 -45.96 5.28 -20.40
CA ILE A 35 -44.75 6.11 -20.43
C ILE A 35 -43.60 5.20 -20.87
N MET A 36 -43.00 5.51 -22.02
CA MET A 36 -41.82 4.79 -22.51
C MET A 36 -40.55 5.30 -21.83
N ASP A 37 -39.63 4.39 -21.50
CA ASP A 37 -38.32 4.72 -20.92
C ASP A 37 -38.43 5.67 -19.72
N VAL A 38 -39.08 5.19 -18.65
CA VAL A 38 -39.41 5.96 -17.45
C VAL A 38 -38.16 6.55 -16.81
N GLN A 39 -38.19 7.86 -16.56
CA GLN A 39 -37.11 8.64 -15.96
C GLN A 39 -37.51 9.16 -14.58
N LEU A 40 -36.55 9.67 -13.81
CA LEU A 40 -36.79 10.14 -12.43
C LEU A 40 -37.81 11.28 -12.38
N GLU A 41 -37.76 12.18 -13.35
CA GLU A 41 -38.65 13.32 -13.50
C GLU A 41 -40.11 12.95 -13.82
N ASP A 42 -40.36 11.70 -14.23
CA ASP A 42 -41.72 11.20 -14.43
C ASP A 42 -42.42 10.89 -13.10
N ALA A 43 -41.69 10.82 -11.99
CA ALA A 43 -42.25 10.54 -10.67
C ALA A 43 -43.23 11.64 -10.23
N GLY A 44 -44.36 11.23 -9.68
CA GLY A 44 -45.36 12.16 -9.15
C GLY A 44 -46.80 11.63 -9.21
N GLU A 45 -47.75 12.51 -8.90
CA GLU A 45 -49.17 12.19 -8.96
C GLU A 45 -49.72 12.28 -10.40
N TYR A 46 -50.44 11.23 -10.79
CA TYR A 46 -51.20 11.14 -12.04
C TYR A 46 -52.69 11.03 -11.72
N GLU A 47 -53.53 11.67 -12.52
CA GLU A 47 -54.98 11.64 -12.34
C GLU A 47 -55.67 11.22 -13.64
N CYS A 48 -56.50 10.17 -13.56
CA CYS A 48 -57.42 9.79 -14.62
C CYS A 48 -58.74 10.53 -14.41
N GLN A 49 -59.21 11.25 -15.45
CA GLN A 49 -60.42 12.06 -15.41
C GLN A 49 -61.40 11.62 -16.49
N VAL A 50 -62.69 11.56 -16.15
CA VAL A 50 -63.77 11.30 -17.10
C VAL A 50 -64.69 12.53 -17.14
N THR A 51 -64.80 13.15 -18.31
CA THR A 51 -65.61 14.33 -18.51
C THR A 51 -67.11 13.96 -18.44
N PRO A 52 -67.93 14.59 -17.58
CA PRO A 52 -69.34 14.27 -17.50
C PRO A 52 -70.08 14.73 -18.77
N VAL A 53 -71.09 13.96 -19.20
CA VAL A 53 -71.98 14.38 -20.28
C VAL A 53 -72.80 15.58 -19.79
N PRO A 54 -72.81 16.74 -20.49
CA PRO A 54 -73.44 17.97 -20.01
C PRO A 54 -74.92 17.84 -19.66
N ALA A 55 -75.61 16.86 -20.24
CA ALA A 55 -77.05 16.66 -20.09
C ALA A 55 -77.49 16.19 -18.69
N ASN A 56 -76.62 15.58 -17.89
CA ASN A 56 -77.04 14.80 -16.72
C ASN A 56 -76.50 15.29 -15.36
N ASN A 57 -75.83 16.46 -15.31
CA ASN A 57 -75.32 17.06 -14.08
C ASN A 57 -74.44 16.13 -13.22
N HIS A 58 -73.77 15.15 -13.84
CA HIS A 58 -72.89 14.21 -13.14
C HIS A 58 -71.62 14.91 -12.65
N PRO A 59 -71.14 14.58 -11.42
CA PRO A 59 -69.86 15.11 -10.94
C PRO A 59 -68.71 14.57 -11.78
N LEU A 60 -67.63 15.36 -11.92
CA LEU A 60 -66.39 14.94 -12.56
C LEU A 60 -65.85 13.69 -11.84
N LEU A 61 -65.78 12.57 -12.55
CA LEU A 61 -65.18 11.34 -12.02
C LEU A 61 -63.68 11.43 -12.21
N ARG A 62 -62.94 11.31 -11.10
CA ARG A 62 -61.47 11.38 -11.11
C ARG A 62 -60.87 10.35 -10.16
N ARG A 63 -59.72 9.80 -10.53
CA ARG A 63 -58.94 8.91 -9.67
C ARG A 63 -57.45 9.23 -9.78
N LYS A 64 -56.82 9.43 -8.63
CA LYS A 64 -55.37 9.65 -8.53
C LYS A 64 -54.59 8.35 -8.31
N THR A 65 -53.37 8.34 -8.81
CA THR A 65 -52.33 7.34 -8.53
C THR A 65 -50.97 8.04 -8.44
N GLU A 66 -50.00 7.41 -7.80
CA GLU A 66 -48.65 7.94 -7.63
C GLU A 66 -47.66 7.03 -8.37
N LEU A 67 -46.83 7.62 -9.23
CA LEU A 67 -45.71 6.94 -9.86
C LEU A 67 -44.44 7.23 -9.05
N ILE A 68 -43.85 6.18 -8.50
CA ILE A 68 -42.54 6.23 -7.82
C ILE A 68 -41.51 5.61 -8.75
N VAL A 69 -40.44 6.35 -9.04
CA VAL A 69 -39.34 5.88 -9.88
C VAL A 69 -38.12 5.61 -9.00
N LEU A 70 -37.63 4.37 -9.06
CA LEU A 70 -36.50 3.91 -8.28
C LEU A 70 -35.25 3.79 -9.18
N ILE A 71 -34.11 4.23 -8.67
CA ILE A 71 -32.83 4.16 -9.39
C ILE A 71 -31.90 3.26 -8.60
N LYS A 72 -31.23 2.31 -9.27
CA LYS A 72 -30.18 1.50 -8.63
C LYS A 72 -28.91 2.34 -8.45
N PRO A 73 -28.25 2.28 -7.29
CA PRO A 73 -26.93 2.89 -7.11
C PRO A 73 -25.89 2.14 -7.94
N SER A 74 -24.72 2.75 -8.12
CA SER A 74 -23.58 2.07 -8.73
C SER A 74 -23.06 0.92 -7.85
N VAL A 75 -22.30 0.00 -8.46
CA VAL A 75 -21.47 -0.94 -7.69
C VAL A 75 -20.51 -0.12 -6.82
N PRO A 76 -20.35 -0.43 -5.53
CA PRO A 76 -19.51 0.37 -4.65
C PRO A 76 -18.02 0.23 -4.97
N SER A 77 -17.25 1.24 -4.57
CA SER A 77 -15.78 1.21 -4.51
C SER A 77 -15.29 1.44 -3.09
N ILE A 78 -14.30 0.66 -2.65
CA ILE A 78 -13.56 0.91 -1.40
C ILE A 78 -12.33 1.75 -1.73
N LEU A 79 -12.13 2.82 -0.98
CA LEU A 79 -11.01 3.77 -1.07
C LEU A 79 -10.20 3.73 0.23
N TYR A 80 -8.88 3.87 0.08
CA TYR A 80 -7.95 3.99 1.19
C TYR A 80 -6.72 4.82 0.80
N PRO A 81 -6.52 6.02 1.38
CA PRO A 81 -7.55 6.86 2.00
C PRO A 81 -8.58 7.34 0.96
N ASP A 82 -8.11 7.82 -0.20
CA ASP A 82 -8.97 8.46 -1.23
C ASP A 82 -8.88 7.79 -2.61
N VAL A 83 -8.09 6.71 -2.74
CA VAL A 83 -7.94 5.95 -3.99
C VAL A 83 -8.24 4.47 -3.77
N PRO A 84 -8.71 3.74 -4.80
CA PRO A 84 -8.89 2.29 -4.70
C PRO A 84 -7.57 1.58 -4.45
N PRO A 85 -7.49 0.63 -3.49
CA PRO A 85 -6.28 -0.15 -3.29
C PRO A 85 -5.89 -0.95 -4.54
N PRO A 86 -4.60 -0.97 -4.93
CA PRO A 86 -4.13 -1.73 -6.09
C PRO A 86 -4.41 -3.22 -5.90
N ASP A 87 -4.80 -3.90 -6.98
CA ASP A 87 -5.15 -5.33 -7.00
C ASP A 87 -6.19 -5.76 -5.93
N LYS A 88 -6.99 -4.81 -5.44
CA LYS A 88 -7.91 -4.99 -4.30
C LYS A 88 -7.19 -5.47 -3.03
N GLN A 89 -5.94 -5.06 -2.82
CA GLN A 89 -5.15 -5.40 -1.64
C GLN A 89 -4.89 -4.17 -0.78
N LEU A 90 -5.35 -4.23 0.47
CA LEU A 90 -5.13 -3.19 1.47
C LEU A 90 -3.92 -3.55 2.32
N ILE A 91 -2.80 -2.87 2.10
CA ILE A 91 -1.54 -3.13 2.82
C ILE A 91 -1.56 -2.45 4.19
N ILE A 92 -1.29 -3.23 5.24
CA ILE A 92 -1.17 -2.79 6.62
C ILE A 92 0.22 -3.15 7.11
N SER A 93 1.05 -2.15 7.40
CA SER A 93 2.37 -2.36 7.98
C SER A 93 2.28 -2.69 9.48
N LYS A 94 3.21 -3.49 10.00
CA LYS A 94 3.42 -3.74 11.44
C LYS A 94 4.92 -3.81 11.73
N PRO A 95 5.47 -3.05 12.70
CA PRO A 95 4.78 -2.09 13.54
C PRO A 95 4.36 -0.85 12.74
N ASP A 96 3.27 -0.22 13.16
CA ASP A 96 2.76 1.00 12.56
C ASP A 96 2.43 2.00 13.66
N PRO A 97 2.93 3.25 13.57
CA PRO A 97 2.66 4.27 14.59
C PRO A 97 1.16 4.62 14.67
N ILE A 98 0.42 4.45 13.57
CA ILE A 98 -1.01 4.74 13.49
C ILE A 98 -1.78 3.45 13.77
N LEU A 99 -2.47 3.38 14.90
CA LEU A 99 -3.15 2.15 15.36
C LEU A 99 -4.43 1.81 14.58
N ARG A 100 -5.03 2.78 13.88
CA ARG A 100 -6.30 2.63 13.16
C ARG A 100 -6.14 2.79 11.66
N ILE A 101 -6.96 2.09 10.90
CA ILE A 101 -7.22 2.42 9.49
C ILE A 101 -8.61 3.00 9.36
N THR A 102 -8.80 3.88 8.39
CA THR A 102 -10.10 4.35 7.95
C THR A 102 -10.24 4.07 6.47
N VAL A 103 -11.25 3.28 6.11
CA VAL A 103 -11.61 2.99 4.71
C VAL A 103 -12.92 3.68 4.38
N LEU A 104 -13.07 4.10 3.13
CA LEU A 104 -14.26 4.78 2.62
C LEU A 104 -14.92 3.92 1.56
N CYS A 105 -16.19 3.59 1.72
CA CYS A 105 -17.01 2.97 0.68
C CYS A 105 -17.86 4.05 0.01
N VAL A 106 -17.84 4.10 -1.32
CA VAL A 106 -18.58 5.07 -2.13
C VAL A 106 -19.45 4.34 -3.15
N ALA A 107 -20.72 4.75 -3.25
CA ALA A 107 -21.63 4.36 -4.31
C ALA A 107 -22.34 5.61 -4.86
N VAL A 108 -22.46 5.72 -6.18
CA VAL A 108 -22.98 6.91 -6.85
C VAL A 108 -24.43 6.69 -7.26
N GLY A 109 -25.25 7.72 -7.06
CA GLY A 109 -26.66 7.73 -7.43
C GLY A 109 -27.53 6.87 -6.50
N GLY A 110 -28.65 6.41 -7.04
CA GLY A 110 -29.66 5.69 -6.28
C GLY A 110 -30.82 6.58 -5.85
N SER A 111 -32.03 6.07 -6.04
CA SER A 111 -33.27 6.66 -5.54
C SER A 111 -34.14 5.51 -5.01
N PRO A 112 -34.40 5.42 -3.69
CA PRO A 112 -33.88 6.27 -2.62
C PRO A 112 -32.35 6.13 -2.41
N PRO A 113 -31.73 7.00 -1.59
CA PRO A 113 -30.32 6.91 -1.24
C PRO A 113 -29.90 5.51 -0.73
N PRO A 114 -28.66 5.09 -0.98
CA PRO A 114 -28.19 3.76 -0.63
C PRO A 114 -28.02 3.53 0.88
N ASN A 115 -28.24 2.27 1.28
CA ASN A 115 -27.87 1.72 2.57
C ASN A 115 -26.54 0.95 2.44
N PHE A 116 -25.67 1.08 3.44
CA PHE A 116 -24.35 0.47 3.47
C PHE A 116 -24.25 -0.52 4.62
N SER A 117 -23.63 -1.68 4.37
CA SER A 117 -23.19 -2.62 5.38
C SER A 117 -21.73 -3.02 5.15
N TRP A 118 -21.00 -3.15 6.26
CA TRP A 118 -19.61 -3.58 6.26
C TRP A 118 -19.54 -5.03 6.75
N ILE A 119 -18.78 -5.86 6.05
CA ILE A 119 -18.69 -7.29 6.31
C ILE A 119 -17.21 -7.66 6.34
N LEU A 120 -16.75 -8.32 7.40
CA LEU A 120 -15.40 -8.84 7.54
C LEU A 120 -15.47 -10.37 7.63
N ASN A 121 -14.78 -11.09 6.73
CA ASN A 121 -14.74 -12.56 6.73
C ASN A 121 -16.14 -13.20 6.80
N ASN A 122 -17.08 -12.72 5.97
CA ASN A 122 -18.49 -13.13 5.92
C ASN A 122 -19.30 -12.84 7.20
N GLN A 123 -18.78 -12.04 8.12
CA GLN A 123 -19.51 -11.60 9.30
C GLN A 123 -19.79 -10.09 9.23
N GLU A 124 -21.06 -9.70 9.37
CA GLU A 124 -21.46 -8.30 9.35
C GLU A 124 -20.95 -7.56 10.59
N ILE A 125 -20.32 -6.41 10.37
CA ILE A 125 -19.83 -5.51 11.42
C ILE A 125 -21.03 -4.72 11.95
N PRO A 126 -21.38 -4.86 13.24
CA PRO A 126 -22.56 -4.21 13.79
C PRO A 126 -22.39 -2.69 13.83
N GLN A 127 -23.47 -1.99 13.49
CA GLN A 127 -23.60 -0.55 13.72
C GLN A 127 -23.73 -0.32 15.23
N LEU A 128 -22.61 -0.16 15.94
CA LEU A 128 -22.59 0.18 17.36
C LEU A 128 -23.14 1.61 17.54
N LYS A 129 -24.46 1.73 17.67
CA LYS A 129 -25.07 2.98 18.10
C LYS A 129 -24.61 3.23 19.53
N THR A 130 -23.96 4.36 19.78
CA THR A 130 -23.68 4.90 21.11
C THR A 130 -24.98 5.25 21.82
N THR A 131 -25.72 4.24 22.25
CA THR A 131 -26.74 4.37 23.29
C THR A 131 -26.28 3.52 24.45
N PRO A 132 -25.95 4.11 25.62
CA PRO A 132 -25.66 3.34 26.81
C PRO A 132 -26.98 2.73 27.30
N SER A 133 -27.33 1.55 26.79
CA SER A 133 -28.38 0.74 27.39
C SER A 133 -27.74 -0.08 28.51
N PRO A 134 -28.13 0.14 29.78
CA PRO A 134 -27.72 -0.76 30.84
C PRO A 134 -28.57 -2.03 30.73
N ARG A 135 -27.88 -3.16 30.81
CA ARG A 135 -28.40 -4.53 31.01
C ARG A 135 -28.68 -5.32 29.73
N ARG A 136 -27.66 -6.11 29.35
CA ARG A 136 -27.71 -7.57 29.45
C ARG A 136 -26.29 -8.13 29.33
N THR A 137 -25.77 -8.62 30.45
CA THR A 137 -24.58 -9.47 30.54
C THR A 137 -24.90 -10.81 29.86
N ALA A 138 -24.66 -10.89 28.56
CA ALA A 138 -24.44 -12.17 27.90
C ALA A 138 -22.94 -12.27 27.65
N HIS A 139 -22.34 -13.35 28.15
CA HIS A 139 -20.94 -13.72 27.92
C HIS A 139 -20.76 -14.16 26.46
N ILE A 140 -21.07 -13.27 25.51
CA ILE A 140 -20.81 -13.47 24.10
C ILE A 140 -19.43 -12.86 23.90
N GLN A 141 -18.44 -13.68 23.56
CA GLN A 141 -17.16 -13.20 23.06
C GLN A 141 -17.47 -12.31 21.86
N ASN A 142 -17.47 -11.00 22.07
CA ASN A 142 -17.72 -10.06 20.99
C ASN A 142 -16.47 -10.08 20.10
N PRO A 143 -16.53 -10.67 18.88
CA PRO A 143 -15.36 -10.83 18.02
C PRO A 143 -14.78 -9.47 17.59
N TRP A 144 -15.59 -8.41 17.70
CA TRP A 144 -15.26 -7.05 17.29
C TRP A 144 -14.44 -6.27 18.33
N ILE A 145 -14.23 -6.77 19.56
CA ILE A 145 -13.49 -6.05 20.60
C ILE A 145 -12.07 -5.68 20.15
N LYS A 146 -11.39 -6.57 19.42
CA LYS A 146 -10.03 -6.31 18.92
C LYS A 146 -10.00 -5.29 17.77
N LEU A 147 -11.13 -5.10 17.09
CA LEU A 147 -11.27 -4.24 15.93
C LEU A 147 -11.82 -2.86 16.31
N ASP A 148 -12.60 -2.77 17.39
CA ASP A 148 -13.27 -1.55 17.88
C ASP A 148 -13.83 -0.66 16.74
N PRO A 149 -14.82 -1.20 15.98
CA PRO A 149 -15.27 -0.58 14.74
C PRO A 149 -16.09 0.68 14.99
N VAL A 150 -15.79 1.74 14.23
CA VAL A 150 -16.59 2.97 14.17
C VAL A 150 -17.08 3.15 12.74
N ILE A 151 -18.40 3.24 12.55
CA ILE A 151 -19.03 3.40 11.25
C ILE A 151 -19.77 4.74 11.19
N GLU A 152 -19.47 5.52 10.15
CA GLU A 152 -20.13 6.79 9.87
C GLU A 152 -20.72 6.73 8.46
N THR A 153 -22.03 6.77 8.33
CA THR A 153 -22.72 6.65 7.03
C THR A 153 -23.42 7.95 6.67
N GLN A 154 -23.21 8.38 5.43
CA GLN A 154 -23.81 9.56 4.81
C GLN A 154 -24.52 9.08 3.53
N SER A 155 -25.73 8.55 3.69
CA SER A 155 -26.50 7.97 2.58
C SER A 155 -26.76 8.96 1.45
N GLU A 156 -27.04 10.23 1.78
CA GLU A 156 -27.31 11.29 0.80
C GLU A 156 -26.12 11.57 -0.14
N THR A 157 -24.89 11.45 0.38
CA THR A 157 -23.67 11.61 -0.42
C THR A 157 -23.17 10.29 -0.98
N GLY A 158 -23.85 9.17 -0.69
CA GLY A 158 -23.48 7.85 -1.15
C GLY A 158 -22.19 7.32 -0.51
N GLN A 159 -21.93 7.66 0.76
CA GLN A 159 -20.66 7.34 1.42
C GLN A 159 -20.85 6.62 2.76
N SER A 160 -19.96 5.68 3.07
CA SER A 160 -19.83 5.08 4.40
C SER A 160 -18.36 4.95 4.77
N ARG A 161 -17.97 5.47 5.94
CA ARG A 161 -16.60 5.35 6.49
C ARG A 161 -16.59 4.28 7.57
N LEU A 162 -15.58 3.41 7.52
CA LEU A 162 -15.32 2.42 8.55
C LEU A 162 -13.91 2.63 9.10
N THR A 163 -13.81 2.81 10.41
CA THR A 163 -12.54 2.92 11.12
C THR A 163 -12.33 1.69 12.01
N LEU A 164 -11.18 1.03 11.89
CA LEU A 164 -10.83 -0.22 12.58
C LEU A 164 -9.44 -0.14 13.24
N LEU A 165 -9.26 -0.80 14.37
CA LEU A 165 -7.94 -1.08 14.95
C LEU A 165 -7.19 -2.13 14.12
N LYS A 166 -5.96 -1.81 13.71
CA LYS A 166 -5.07 -2.72 12.94
C LYS A 166 -4.70 -3.98 13.70
N SER A 167 -4.72 -3.95 15.03
CA SER A 167 -4.42 -5.09 15.90
C SER A 167 -5.42 -6.22 15.77
N GLY A 168 -6.66 -5.92 15.37
CA GLY A 168 -7.71 -6.91 15.12
C GLY A 168 -7.65 -7.56 13.73
N LEU A 169 -6.89 -6.98 12.79
CA LEU A 169 -6.80 -7.43 11.40
C LEU A 169 -5.65 -8.43 11.20
N LYS A 170 -5.93 -9.44 10.38
CA LYS A 170 -5.02 -10.53 10.00
C LYS A 170 -4.77 -10.52 8.50
N ASP A 171 -3.65 -11.12 8.11
CA ASP A 171 -3.34 -11.33 6.70
C ASP A 171 -4.40 -12.26 6.06
N GLY A 172 -4.89 -11.86 4.89
CA GLY A 172 -5.92 -12.60 4.16
C GLY A 172 -7.36 -12.26 4.54
N ASP A 173 -7.59 -11.45 5.58
CA ASP A 173 -8.94 -11.00 5.94
C ASP A 173 -9.62 -10.33 4.71
N GLN A 174 -10.89 -10.64 4.50
CA GLN A 174 -11.70 -10.08 3.42
C GLN A 174 -12.62 -9.00 4.00
N LEU A 175 -12.34 -7.74 3.68
CA LEU A 175 -13.20 -6.61 4.04
C LEU A 175 -14.09 -6.25 2.85
N MET A 176 -15.39 -6.36 3.05
CA MET A 176 -16.41 -6.16 2.02
C MET A 176 -17.34 -5.00 2.41
N CYS A 177 -17.64 -4.16 1.43
CA CYS A 177 -18.73 -3.20 1.50
C CYS A 177 -19.89 -3.69 0.65
N SER A 178 -21.09 -3.70 1.23
CA SER A 178 -22.33 -4.09 0.57
C SER A 178 -23.29 -2.91 0.54
N VAL A 179 -23.84 -2.63 -0.64
CA VAL A 179 -24.72 -1.50 -0.92
C VAL A 179 -26.06 -1.98 -1.48
N THR A 180 -27.14 -1.42 -0.95
CA THR A 180 -28.52 -1.77 -1.34
C THR A 180 -29.42 -0.55 -1.36
N ASN A 181 -30.49 -0.58 -2.14
CA ASN A 181 -31.63 0.32 -1.97
C ASN A 181 -32.93 -0.35 -2.43
N ALA A 182 -34.06 0.36 -2.38
CA ALA A 182 -35.34 -0.20 -2.81
C ALA A 182 -35.32 -0.70 -4.27
N ALA A 183 -34.57 -0.03 -5.17
CA ALA A 183 -34.45 -0.44 -6.57
C ALA A 183 -33.70 -1.77 -6.75
N THR A 184 -32.63 -2.00 -5.99
CA THR A 184 -31.86 -3.26 -6.07
C THR A 184 -32.66 -4.43 -5.51
N GLN A 185 -33.50 -4.21 -4.49
CA GLN A 185 -34.34 -5.25 -3.89
C GLN A 185 -35.42 -5.81 -4.82
N LEU A 186 -35.80 -5.07 -5.86
CA LEU A 186 -36.73 -5.54 -6.90
C LEU A 186 -36.11 -6.56 -7.87
N HIS A 187 -34.78 -6.78 -7.80
CA HIS A 187 -34.13 -7.73 -8.69
C HIS A 187 -34.60 -9.17 -8.42
N HIS A 188 -34.86 -9.92 -9.49
CA HIS A 188 -35.33 -11.31 -9.40
C HIS A 188 -34.27 -12.24 -8.78
N ASP A 189 -33.01 -12.10 -9.18
CA ASP A 189 -31.87 -12.82 -8.58
C ASP A 189 -31.48 -12.19 -7.22
N PRO A 190 -31.58 -12.93 -6.10
CA PRO A 190 -31.17 -12.46 -4.78
C PRO A 190 -29.70 -12.02 -4.68
N HIS A 191 -28.80 -12.63 -5.46
CA HIS A 191 -27.37 -12.30 -5.41
C HIS A 191 -27.06 -10.90 -5.98
N GLN A 192 -27.95 -10.37 -6.82
CA GLN A 192 -27.80 -9.05 -7.43
C GLN A 192 -28.58 -7.96 -6.67
N ARG A 193 -29.28 -8.31 -5.58
CA ARG A 193 -29.95 -7.33 -4.71
C ARG A 193 -28.96 -6.51 -3.88
N ASN A 194 -27.78 -7.09 -3.62
CA ASN A 194 -26.71 -6.48 -2.87
C ASN A 194 -25.52 -6.26 -3.80
N LEU A 195 -25.20 -4.99 -4.07
CA LEU A 195 -24.04 -4.62 -4.85
C LEU A 195 -22.84 -4.62 -3.89
N THR A 196 -21.86 -5.47 -4.15
CA THR A 196 -20.74 -5.67 -3.22
C THR A 196 -19.39 -5.42 -3.89
N THR A 197 -18.44 -5.00 -3.07
CA THR A 197 -17.02 -4.92 -3.43
C THR A 197 -16.18 -5.31 -2.22
N HIS A 198 -15.01 -5.90 -2.45
CA HIS A 198 -14.15 -6.36 -1.37
C HIS A 198 -12.69 -5.98 -1.63
N VAL A 199 -11.94 -5.88 -0.53
CA VAL A 199 -10.49 -5.79 -0.50
C VAL A 199 -9.94 -6.86 0.44
N THR A 200 -8.76 -7.39 0.09
CA THR A 200 -8.02 -8.33 0.91
C THR A 200 -7.01 -7.59 1.77
N ILE A 201 -7.00 -7.84 3.07
CA ILE A 201 -5.98 -7.30 3.96
C ILE A 201 -4.66 -8.03 3.73
N ARG A 202 -3.58 -7.26 3.54
CA ARG A 202 -2.20 -7.77 3.49
C ARG A 202 -1.41 -7.18 4.63
N VAL A 203 -0.94 -8.00 5.55
CA VAL A 203 -0.17 -7.54 6.69
C VAL A 203 1.31 -7.63 6.37
N HIS A 204 1.93 -6.47 6.17
CA HIS A 204 3.36 -6.39 5.94
C HIS A 204 4.11 -6.23 7.26
N THR A 205 5.18 -7.01 7.45
CA THR A 205 6.10 -6.91 8.57
C THR A 205 7.52 -6.78 8.05
N PRO A 206 8.33 -5.85 8.58
CA PRO A 206 9.70 -5.72 8.14
C PRO A 206 10.53 -6.93 8.61
N PRO A 207 11.63 -7.23 7.91
CA PRO A 207 12.64 -8.14 8.42
C PRO A 207 13.22 -7.60 9.74
N GLY A 208 13.66 -8.51 10.60
CA GLY A 208 14.37 -8.16 11.81
C GLY A 208 15.76 -7.60 11.52
N PRO A 209 16.42 -7.03 12.54
CA PRO A 209 17.75 -6.47 12.36
C PRO A 209 18.73 -7.56 11.88
N PRO A 210 19.59 -7.25 10.89
CA PRO A 210 20.61 -8.19 10.45
C PRO A 210 21.62 -8.46 11.56
N ARG A 211 22.26 -9.64 11.53
CA ARG A 211 23.40 -10.00 12.38
C ARG A 211 24.37 -10.86 11.60
N ILE A 212 25.66 -10.60 11.71
CA ILE A 212 26.70 -11.44 11.12
C ILE A 212 27.07 -12.49 12.16
N ILE A 213 26.93 -13.76 11.81
CA ILE A 213 27.15 -14.90 12.72
C ILE A 213 28.44 -15.66 12.41
N SER A 214 29.02 -15.40 11.25
CA SER A 214 30.28 -16.00 10.81
C SER A 214 30.95 -15.05 9.81
N PRO A 215 32.28 -14.88 9.86
CA PRO A 215 33.17 -15.34 10.94
C PRO A 215 32.86 -14.65 12.28
N GLU A 216 33.46 -15.14 13.37
CA GLU A 216 33.44 -14.40 14.66
C GLU A 216 34.10 -13.02 14.48
N THR A 217 33.77 -12.05 15.34
CA THR A 217 34.31 -10.69 15.26
C THR A 217 35.84 -10.70 15.28
N ASP A 218 36.45 -9.84 14.47
CA ASP A 218 37.91 -9.65 14.37
C ASP A 218 38.70 -10.85 13.81
N HIS A 219 38.04 -11.71 13.03
CA HIS A 219 38.73 -12.75 12.27
C HIS A 219 39.68 -12.16 11.22
N VAL A 220 40.93 -12.61 11.24
CA VAL A 220 41.98 -12.18 10.30
C VAL A 220 42.18 -13.25 9.24
N TYR A 221 42.19 -12.86 7.98
CA TYR A 221 42.40 -13.74 6.84
C TYR A 221 43.80 -13.56 6.25
N LEU A 222 44.39 -14.63 5.75
CA LEU A 222 45.57 -14.56 4.89
C LEU A 222 45.15 -14.21 3.46
N GLU A 223 46.00 -13.47 2.75
CA GLU A 223 45.78 -13.22 1.33
C GLU A 223 45.69 -14.55 0.54
N GLY A 224 44.65 -14.65 -0.29
CA GLY A 224 44.34 -15.84 -1.07
C GLY A 224 43.45 -16.87 -0.38
N GLU A 225 43.10 -16.68 0.89
CA GLU A 225 42.14 -17.53 1.60
C GLU A 225 40.70 -17.34 1.11
N GLU A 226 39.87 -18.35 1.37
CA GLU A 226 38.43 -18.26 1.13
C GLU A 226 37.77 -17.47 2.28
N LEU A 227 37.17 -16.33 1.95
CA LEU A 227 36.27 -15.64 2.88
C LEU A 227 34.88 -16.27 2.77
N LYS A 228 34.39 -16.79 3.89
CA LYS A 228 33.01 -17.23 4.04
C LYS A 228 32.34 -16.49 5.18
N ALA A 229 31.41 -15.60 4.86
CA ALA A 229 30.66 -14.85 5.85
C ALA A 229 29.16 -15.18 5.77
N ILE A 230 28.49 -15.25 6.92
CA ILE A 230 27.08 -15.58 7.02
C ILE A 230 26.39 -14.49 7.81
N CYS A 231 25.39 -13.87 7.17
CA CYS A 231 24.51 -12.91 7.81
C CYS A 231 23.10 -13.47 7.88
N VAL A 232 22.43 -13.22 8.99
CA VAL A 232 21.05 -13.64 9.21
C VAL A 232 20.18 -12.47 9.66
N ALA A 233 18.91 -12.47 9.26
CA ALA A 233 17.91 -11.53 9.74
C ALA A 233 16.65 -12.29 10.19
N SER A 234 16.20 -12.02 11.42
CA SER A 234 15.04 -12.71 12.01
C SER A 234 14.15 -11.72 12.76
N PRO A 235 12.83 -11.68 12.46
CA PRO A 235 12.10 -12.49 11.48
C PRO A 235 12.47 -12.14 10.02
N PRO A 236 12.09 -12.94 9.02
CA PRO A 236 12.51 -12.72 7.63
C PRO A 236 11.68 -11.64 6.90
N GLY A 237 10.69 -11.05 7.58
CA GLY A 237 9.72 -10.13 6.99
C GLY A 237 8.56 -10.83 6.29
N ASN A 238 7.49 -10.06 6.04
CA ASN A 238 6.35 -10.44 5.21
C ASN A 238 5.95 -9.20 4.37
N PRO A 239 5.95 -9.24 3.03
CA PRO A 239 6.56 -10.28 2.20
C PRO A 239 8.03 -10.48 2.58
N LEU A 240 8.61 -11.58 2.10
CA LEU A 240 10.00 -11.91 2.37
C LEU A 240 10.90 -10.72 1.99
N GLY A 241 11.63 -10.18 2.96
CA GLY A 241 12.46 -9.01 2.69
C GLY A 241 13.81 -9.34 2.07
N GLY A 242 14.59 -8.31 1.81
CA GLY A 242 15.95 -8.43 1.29
C GLY A 242 17.01 -8.35 2.38
N LEU A 243 18.06 -9.15 2.21
CA LEU A 243 19.26 -9.12 3.05
C LEU A 243 20.48 -9.05 2.13
N PHE A 244 21.32 -8.03 2.29
CA PHE A 244 22.42 -7.74 1.36
C PHE A 244 23.75 -7.52 2.08
N TRP A 245 24.86 -7.80 1.39
CA TRP A 245 26.20 -7.50 1.85
C TRP A 245 26.72 -6.20 1.25
N ARG A 246 27.45 -5.42 2.05
CA ARG A 246 28.08 -4.17 1.65
C ARG A 246 29.46 -4.02 2.31
N TRP A 247 30.41 -3.50 1.55
CA TRP A 247 31.74 -3.13 2.04
C TRP A 247 31.74 -1.68 2.53
N LEU A 248 32.42 -1.44 3.66
CA LEU A 248 32.87 -0.11 4.04
C LEU A 248 34.39 -0.04 3.92
N LEU A 249 34.85 0.83 3.03
CA LEU A 249 36.25 1.09 2.75
C LEU A 249 36.64 2.42 3.39
N HIS A 250 37.74 2.44 4.14
CA HIS A 250 38.31 3.69 4.63
C HIS A 250 39.19 4.32 3.53
N PRO A 251 39.06 5.63 3.25
CA PRO A 251 39.79 6.32 2.18
C PRO A 251 41.33 6.20 2.25
N ILE A 252 41.89 6.02 3.45
CA ILE A 252 43.33 5.75 3.65
C ILE A 252 43.77 4.43 2.98
N GLN A 253 42.83 3.53 2.68
CA GLN A 253 43.05 2.26 1.98
C GLN A 253 43.05 2.40 0.45
N VAL A 254 42.62 3.54 -0.08
CA VAL A 254 42.53 3.81 -1.53
C VAL A 254 43.79 4.52 -2.06
N ASP A 255 44.56 5.19 -1.19
CA ASP A 255 45.76 5.97 -1.52
C ASP A 255 47.09 5.22 -1.28
N ASP A 256 47.08 3.88 -1.13
CA ASP A 256 48.31 3.09 -1.16
C ASP A 256 48.86 3.06 -2.61
N PRO A 257 50.10 3.52 -2.88
CA PRO A 257 50.66 3.50 -4.24
C PRO A 257 50.81 2.11 -4.86
N SER A 258 50.63 1.02 -4.10
CA SER A 258 50.53 -0.36 -4.59
C SER A 258 49.12 -0.75 -5.07
N ILE A 259 48.12 0.08 -4.77
CA ILE A 259 46.71 -0.02 -5.13
C ILE A 259 46.41 1.10 -6.13
N GLY A 260 46.44 0.77 -7.43
CA GLY A 260 46.28 1.76 -8.49
C GLY A 260 45.01 2.61 -8.39
N GLN A 261 45.10 3.86 -8.86
CA GLN A 261 44.03 4.86 -8.90
C GLN A 261 42.66 4.26 -9.29
N VAL A 262 41.70 4.34 -8.37
CA VAL A 262 40.32 3.88 -8.59
C VAL A 262 39.54 4.97 -9.34
N SER A 263 39.21 4.72 -10.62
CA SER A 263 38.32 5.57 -11.42
C SER A 263 37.11 4.78 -11.93
N GLY A 264 35.94 4.89 -11.28
CA GLY A 264 34.61 4.94 -11.93
C GLY A 264 33.86 3.66 -12.40
N ILE A 265 32.53 3.86 -12.48
CA ILE A 265 31.47 3.06 -13.15
C ILE A 265 30.86 1.90 -12.33
N GLY A 266 29.95 2.26 -11.42
CA GLY A 266 29.07 1.34 -10.69
C GLY A 266 28.18 0.48 -11.60
N GLY A 267 28.07 -0.80 -11.24
CA GLY A 267 27.26 -1.80 -11.93
C GLY A 267 25.76 -1.52 -11.84
N ARG A 268 25.08 -1.63 -12.98
CA ARG A 268 23.61 -1.68 -13.07
C ARG A 268 23.15 -3.04 -12.53
N GLY A 269 22.75 -3.10 -11.27
CA GLY A 269 22.24 -4.34 -10.67
C GLY A 269 21.88 -4.26 -9.18
N GLY A 270 22.41 -3.28 -8.45
CA GLY A 270 21.94 -2.89 -7.11
C GLY A 270 21.20 -1.56 -7.19
N ALA A 271 20.16 -1.38 -6.36
CA ALA A 271 19.44 -0.11 -6.27
C ALA A 271 20.42 1.04 -6.00
N ARG A 272 20.30 2.14 -6.75
CA ARG A 272 21.18 3.30 -6.59
C ARG A 272 20.92 3.96 -5.23
N LEU A 273 21.99 4.42 -4.59
CA LEU A 273 21.95 5.21 -3.35
C LEU A 273 21.06 6.46 -3.45
N SER A 274 20.82 6.97 -4.68
CA SER A 274 19.92 8.10 -4.94
C SER A 274 18.46 7.87 -4.52
N ASP A 275 18.10 6.63 -4.27
CA ASP A 275 16.70 6.24 -4.00
C ASP A 275 16.41 6.19 -2.48
N TYR A 276 17.39 6.46 -1.61
CA TYR A 276 17.22 6.46 -0.14
C TYR A 276 17.83 7.70 0.52
N SER A 277 17.02 8.76 0.61
CA SER A 277 17.38 10.07 1.20
C SER A 277 17.64 10.06 2.72
N SER A 278 17.36 8.95 3.42
CA SER A 278 17.47 8.86 4.88
C SER A 278 18.86 8.42 5.38
N VAL A 279 19.72 7.86 4.52
CA VAL A 279 21.01 7.28 4.92
C VAL A 279 22.09 8.35 5.07
N GLU A 280 22.14 9.31 4.14
CA GLU A 280 23.05 10.46 4.22
C GLU A 280 22.77 11.29 5.48
N ALA A 281 21.49 11.52 5.79
CA ALA A 281 21.07 12.25 6.98
C ALA A 281 21.48 11.55 8.30
N TYR A 282 21.45 10.21 8.35
CA TYR A 282 21.79 9.48 9.59
C TYR A 282 23.30 9.31 9.79
N LEU A 283 24.08 9.09 8.72
CA LEU A 283 25.55 9.10 8.82
C LEU A 283 26.06 10.45 9.33
N HIS A 284 25.44 11.57 8.89
CA HIS A 284 25.71 12.89 9.45
C HIS A 284 25.34 13.05 10.94
N THR A 285 24.37 12.28 11.47
CA THR A 285 24.03 12.35 12.91
C THR A 285 25.01 11.59 13.81
N LEU A 286 25.70 10.57 13.29
CA LEU A 286 26.76 9.87 14.03
C LEU A 286 28.00 10.75 14.21
N ASP A 287 28.33 11.57 13.21
CA ASP A 287 29.38 12.59 13.33
C ASP A 287 29.02 13.69 14.35
N ALA A 288 27.74 14.01 14.51
CA ALA A 288 27.25 15.04 15.43
C ALA A 288 27.21 14.60 16.91
N ALA A 289 27.19 13.30 17.20
CA ALA A 289 27.10 12.76 18.57
C ALA A 289 28.43 12.84 19.36
N GLY A 290 29.51 13.31 18.73
CA GLY A 290 30.86 13.33 19.28
C GLY A 290 31.37 14.64 19.90
N SER A 291 30.57 15.70 20.09
CA SER A 291 31.07 16.93 20.76
C SER A 291 30.01 17.76 21.51
N PRO A 292 30.31 18.29 22.71
CA PRO A 292 29.38 19.10 23.49
C PRO A 292 29.40 20.60 23.11
N SER A 293 28.19 21.15 22.95
CA SER A 293 27.70 22.53 23.15
C SER A 293 28.61 23.78 22.96
N GLY A 294 28.16 24.73 22.11
CA GLY A 294 28.20 26.17 22.43
C GLY A 294 28.51 27.20 21.32
N MET A 295 27.47 27.95 20.91
CA MET A 295 27.42 29.35 20.39
C MET A 295 28.01 29.79 19.02
N VAL A 296 27.07 30.18 18.14
CA VAL A 296 26.98 31.31 17.18
C VAL A 296 28.24 32.13 16.84
N GLY A 297 28.53 32.26 15.54
CA GLY A 297 29.38 33.32 14.99
C GLY A 297 29.57 33.23 13.46
N GLU A 298 28.87 34.08 12.72
CA GLU A 298 29.03 34.36 11.29
C GLU A 298 30.39 35.03 11.00
N LYS A 299 31.20 34.49 10.06
CA LYS A 299 32.07 35.26 9.12
C LYS A 299 32.94 34.40 8.18
N THR A 300 32.77 34.69 6.89
CA THR A 300 33.75 34.83 5.79
C THR A 300 34.94 33.88 5.64
N ALA A 301 35.02 33.33 4.43
CA ALA A 301 36.09 32.50 3.87
C ALA A 301 37.51 33.05 4.04
N THR A 302 38.42 32.21 4.51
CA THR A 302 39.84 32.26 4.15
C THR A 302 40.46 30.86 4.24
N THR A 303 41.22 30.52 3.21
CA THR A 303 41.92 29.28 2.95
C THR A 303 42.99 28.96 3.99
N THR A 304 42.83 27.90 4.77
CA THR A 304 43.94 27.17 5.43
C THR A 304 43.54 25.71 5.67
N GLY A 305 44.47 24.81 5.36
CA GLY A 305 44.26 23.37 5.28
C GLY A 305 43.74 22.73 6.57
N THR A 306 42.68 21.95 6.42
CA THR A 306 42.18 21.02 7.43
C THR A 306 42.14 19.65 6.80
N TYR A 307 42.81 18.68 7.43
CA TYR A 307 42.73 17.27 7.08
C TYR A 307 41.27 16.85 7.22
N HIS A 308 40.55 16.77 6.10
CA HIS A 308 39.27 16.10 6.05
C HIS A 308 39.52 14.62 6.40
N THR A 309 39.03 14.17 7.54
CA THR A 309 38.71 12.75 7.74
C THR A 309 37.72 12.37 6.66
N LEU A 310 38.23 11.83 5.56
CA LEU A 310 37.43 11.40 4.42
C LEU A 310 36.43 10.34 4.90
N ALA A 311 35.15 10.52 4.58
CA ALA A 311 34.09 9.58 4.95
C ALA A 311 34.32 8.20 4.30
N PRO A 312 33.98 7.09 4.98
CA PRO A 312 34.13 5.75 4.42
C PRO A 312 33.31 5.56 3.14
N ILE A 313 33.93 4.94 2.12
CA ILE A 313 33.28 4.60 0.85
C ILE A 313 32.47 3.32 1.05
N SER A 314 31.20 3.36 0.68
CA SER A 314 30.25 2.25 0.81
C SER A 314 29.98 1.62 -0.56
N GLU A 315 30.28 0.34 -0.76
CA GLU A 315 30.03 -0.37 -2.01
C GLU A 315 29.25 -1.68 -1.82
N ASP A 316 28.24 -1.91 -2.66
CA ASP A 316 27.46 -3.16 -2.63
C ASP A 316 28.29 -4.34 -3.14
N VAL A 317 28.24 -5.47 -2.42
CA VAL A 317 28.87 -6.70 -2.91
C VAL A 317 28.10 -7.20 -4.14
N GLN A 318 28.81 -7.61 -5.18
CA GLN A 318 28.15 -8.15 -6.38
C GLN A 318 27.31 -9.40 -6.04
N PRO A 319 26.08 -9.51 -6.58
CA PRO A 319 25.17 -10.63 -6.27
C PRO A 319 25.74 -12.03 -6.54
N LEU A 320 26.71 -12.15 -7.45
CA LEU A 320 27.32 -13.45 -7.78
C LEU A 320 28.11 -14.07 -6.62
N HIS A 321 28.52 -13.25 -5.65
CA HIS A 321 29.33 -13.70 -4.52
C HIS A 321 28.50 -14.14 -3.31
N TYR A 322 27.17 -14.03 -3.36
CA TYR A 322 26.36 -14.40 -2.22
C TYR A 322 25.05 -15.11 -2.58
N THR A 323 24.58 -15.95 -1.66
CA THR A 323 23.33 -16.71 -1.80
C THR A 323 22.35 -16.31 -0.70
N LEU A 324 21.18 -15.79 -1.08
CA LEU A 324 20.09 -15.48 -0.17
C LEU A 324 19.08 -16.63 -0.12
N ASN A 325 18.90 -17.21 1.07
CA ASN A 325 17.95 -18.28 1.32
C ASN A 325 17.04 -17.92 2.50
N LYS A 326 15.82 -18.45 2.50
CA LYS A 326 14.96 -18.48 3.69
C LYS A 326 15.18 -19.80 4.40
N ASP A 327 15.76 -19.77 5.60
CA ASP A 327 15.86 -20.94 6.47
C ASP A 327 14.92 -20.75 7.67
N LYS A 328 13.82 -21.52 7.68
CA LYS A 328 12.75 -21.44 8.68
C LYS A 328 12.25 -20.00 8.89
N ASP A 329 12.58 -19.41 10.04
CA ASP A 329 12.16 -18.08 10.49
C ASP A 329 13.27 -17.03 10.34
N GLN A 330 14.23 -17.26 9.43
CA GLN A 330 15.34 -16.35 9.16
C GLN A 330 15.63 -16.21 7.67
N LEU A 331 16.03 -15.02 7.27
CA LEU A 331 16.79 -14.81 6.04
C LEU A 331 18.25 -15.15 6.33
N VAL A 332 18.88 -15.93 5.46
CA VAL A 332 20.29 -16.29 5.55
C VAL A 332 20.95 -15.86 4.24
N ASN A 333 21.91 -14.94 4.34
CA ASN A 333 22.73 -14.54 3.22
C ASN A 333 24.18 -14.96 3.46
N THR A 334 24.66 -15.93 2.66
CA THR A 334 26.05 -16.42 2.73
C THR A 334 26.88 -15.79 1.62
N LEU A 335 27.89 -15.02 2.01
CA LEU A 335 28.93 -14.47 1.15
C LEU A 335 30.10 -15.46 1.07
N VAL A 336 30.52 -15.80 -0.16
CA VAL A 336 31.71 -16.62 -0.42
C VAL A 336 32.60 -15.89 -1.42
N ILE A 337 33.83 -15.59 -1.02
CA ILE A 337 34.88 -15.08 -1.90
C ILE A 337 35.99 -16.12 -1.92
N PRO A 338 36.17 -16.87 -3.03
CA PRO A 338 37.08 -18.02 -3.07
C PRO A 338 38.54 -17.67 -2.76
N ARG A 339 38.95 -16.44 -3.08
CA ARG A 339 40.32 -15.94 -2.84
C ARG A 339 40.27 -14.45 -2.52
N ILE A 340 40.31 -14.10 -1.24
CA ILE A 340 40.36 -12.71 -0.80
C ILE A 340 41.72 -12.10 -1.11
N THR A 341 41.76 -10.87 -1.62
CA THR A 341 43.02 -10.16 -1.90
C THR A 341 42.89 -8.71 -1.45
N ARG A 342 44.02 -8.02 -1.20
CA ARG A 342 43.99 -6.58 -0.92
C ARG A 342 43.32 -5.78 -2.05
N ARG A 343 43.44 -6.26 -3.31
CA ARG A 343 42.89 -5.62 -4.51
C ARG A 343 41.41 -5.87 -4.76
N TYR A 344 40.79 -6.88 -4.13
CA TYR A 344 39.34 -7.11 -4.24
C TYR A 344 38.53 -5.89 -3.77
N HIS A 345 39.15 -5.02 -2.98
CA HIS A 345 38.60 -3.79 -2.41
C HIS A 345 38.93 -2.53 -3.20
N ALA A 346 39.69 -2.64 -4.30
CA ALA A 346 40.08 -1.51 -5.15
C ALA A 346 39.80 -1.73 -6.64
N ALA A 347 39.46 -2.95 -7.05
CA ALA A 347 39.35 -3.29 -8.46
C ALA A 347 37.91 -3.66 -8.84
N ASN A 348 37.26 -2.75 -9.57
CA ASN A 348 36.44 -3.17 -10.70
C ASN A 348 36.63 -2.25 -11.91
N GLN A 349 37.86 -2.23 -12.43
CA GLN A 349 38.08 -1.91 -13.84
C GLN A 349 39.24 -2.74 -14.39
N THR A 350 38.93 -3.65 -15.33
CA THR A 350 39.54 -3.75 -16.67
C THR A 350 39.30 -5.15 -17.25
N THR A 351 38.46 -5.23 -18.27
CA THR A 351 38.61 -6.26 -19.31
C THR A 351 39.47 -5.63 -20.40
N THR A 352 40.78 -5.90 -20.38
CA THR A 352 41.57 -6.18 -21.58
C THR A 352 42.97 -6.65 -21.17
N ALA A 353 43.38 -7.75 -21.79
CA ALA A 353 44.62 -8.45 -21.56
C ALA A 353 45.87 -7.57 -21.66
N ALA A 354 46.79 -7.72 -20.70
CA ALA A 354 48.20 -7.50 -20.92
C ALA A 354 49.00 -8.44 -20.01
N THR A 355 49.75 -9.33 -20.66
CA THR A 355 50.83 -10.13 -20.07
C THR A 355 51.84 -9.24 -19.35
N ALA A 356 52.08 -9.48 -18.07
CA ALA A 356 53.26 -8.96 -17.37
C ALA A 356 53.84 -10.06 -16.47
N ALA A 357 55.16 -10.20 -16.58
CA ALA A 357 55.96 -11.34 -16.16
C ALA A 357 56.11 -11.49 -14.65
N ALA A 358 56.43 -12.73 -14.25
CA ALA A 358 56.78 -13.13 -12.91
C ALA A 358 57.99 -12.36 -12.34
N GLY A 359 57.83 -11.86 -11.12
CA GLY A 359 58.91 -11.43 -10.23
C GLY A 359 58.59 -11.89 -8.83
N GLY A 360 59.34 -12.86 -8.33
CA GLY A 360 59.18 -13.44 -7.00
C GLY A 360 59.62 -12.47 -5.90
N GLY A 361 58.77 -12.34 -4.89
CA GLY A 361 59.04 -11.72 -3.61
C GLY A 361 58.00 -12.22 -2.63
N GLY A 362 58.34 -13.21 -1.81
CA GLY A 362 57.47 -13.75 -0.78
C GLY A 362 57.40 -12.80 0.40
N GLY A 363 56.41 -11.92 0.41
CA GLY A 363 55.95 -11.21 1.61
C GLY A 363 54.52 -11.64 1.88
N GLY A 364 54.27 -12.29 3.01
CA GLY A 364 52.92 -12.69 3.41
C GLY A 364 52.10 -11.44 3.77
N GLY A 365 51.16 -11.06 2.92
CA GLY A 365 50.16 -10.04 3.23
C GLY A 365 48.98 -10.63 3.99
N TYR A 366 48.56 -9.98 5.08
CA TYR A 366 47.40 -10.37 5.90
C TYR A 366 46.21 -9.45 5.63
N VAL A 367 45.07 -9.92 5.14
CA VAL A 367 43.86 -9.07 5.03
C VAL A 367 43.08 -9.14 6.34
N SER A 368 43.05 -8.05 7.11
CA SER A 368 42.21 -7.98 8.32
C SER A 368 40.81 -7.44 7.96
N LEU A 369 39.77 -8.21 8.25
CA LEU A 369 38.42 -7.64 8.36
C LEU A 369 38.10 -7.51 9.83
N SER A 370 38.09 -6.28 10.32
CA SER A 370 37.75 -6.00 11.72
C SER A 370 36.61 -5.00 11.78
N LEU A 371 35.71 -5.26 12.73
CA LEU A 371 34.35 -4.72 12.87
C LEU A 371 33.35 -5.20 11.81
N TRP A 372 32.27 -5.82 12.29
CA TRP A 372 31.12 -6.22 11.49
C TRP A 372 29.89 -5.53 12.08
N HIS A 373 29.29 -4.63 11.31
CA HIS A 373 28.09 -3.90 11.74
C HIS A 373 26.90 -4.27 10.86
N THR A 374 25.71 -4.00 11.37
CA THR A 374 24.46 -4.40 10.73
C THR A 374 23.45 -3.26 10.84
N HIS A 375 22.82 -2.93 9.72
CA HIS A 375 21.90 -1.79 9.61
C HIS A 375 20.59 -2.20 8.95
N THR A 376 19.50 -1.60 9.42
CA THR A 376 18.18 -1.68 8.77
C THR A 376 17.96 -0.40 7.99
N LEU A 377 17.76 -0.49 6.67
CA LEU A 377 17.62 0.69 5.80
C LEU A 377 16.18 1.23 5.75
N ASN A 378 15.22 0.31 5.59
CA ASN A 378 13.79 0.63 5.54
C ASN A 378 12.96 -0.61 5.91
N SER A 379 11.65 -0.58 5.67
CA SER A 379 10.72 -1.66 6.02
C SER A 379 10.91 -2.98 5.26
N GLU A 380 11.69 -3.02 4.18
CA GLU A 380 11.85 -4.19 3.32
C GLU A 380 13.32 -4.63 3.16
N THR A 381 14.28 -3.75 3.51
CA THR A 381 15.71 -3.98 3.31
C THR A 381 16.55 -3.92 4.57
N CYS A 382 17.38 -4.97 4.73
CA CYS A 382 18.41 -5.09 5.75
C CYS A 382 19.80 -5.25 5.11
N ILE A 383 20.82 -4.66 5.73
CA ILE A 383 22.20 -4.69 5.24
C ILE A 383 23.17 -5.20 6.31
N CYS A 384 24.06 -6.08 5.88
CA CYS A 384 25.20 -6.57 6.63
C CYS A 384 26.46 -5.89 6.11
N VAL A 385 27.20 -5.26 7.01
CA VAL A 385 28.32 -4.40 6.67
C VAL A 385 29.60 -4.98 7.24
N GLY A 386 30.56 -5.26 6.35
CA GLY A 386 31.92 -5.62 6.72
C GLY A 386 32.85 -4.43 6.59
N TYR A 387 33.63 -4.20 7.63
CA TYR A 387 34.77 -3.29 7.56
C TYR A 387 36.01 -4.10 7.20
N VAL A 388 36.75 -3.57 6.24
CA VAL A 388 38.11 -4.02 5.97
C VAL A 388 39.01 -3.05 6.72
N LEU A 389 39.94 -3.54 7.54
CA LEU A 389 40.97 -2.71 8.17
C LEU A 389 42.34 -3.16 7.67
N ASN A 390 43.24 -2.20 7.53
CA ASN A 390 44.43 -2.40 6.72
C ASN A 390 45.41 -3.44 7.30
N VAL A 391 46.18 -3.99 6.36
CA VAL A 391 47.18 -5.04 6.51
C VAL A 391 48.45 -4.50 7.14
N ALA A 392 48.93 -5.13 8.22
CA ALA A 392 50.29 -4.91 8.71
C ALA A 392 51.28 -5.78 7.90
N GLU A 393 52.34 -5.18 7.36
CA GLU A 393 53.58 -5.91 7.08
C GLU A 393 54.30 -6.16 8.40
N GLU A 394 54.61 -7.43 8.69
CA GLU A 394 55.54 -7.77 9.76
C GLU A 394 56.94 -7.34 9.30
N MET A 395 57.42 -6.19 9.78
CA MET A 395 58.81 -5.76 9.59
C MET A 395 59.71 -6.72 10.39
N SER A 396 60.36 -7.66 9.70
CA SER A 396 61.45 -8.47 10.25
C SER A 396 62.78 -7.75 10.17
#